data_AF-V4Y561-F1
#
_entry.id   AF-V4Y561-F1
#
_cell.length_a   1.000
_cell.length_b   1.000
_cell.length_c   1.000
_cell.angle_alpha   90.00
_cell.angle_beta   90.00
_cell.angle_gamma   90.00
#
_symmetry.space_group_name_H-M   'P 1'
#
loop_
_entity.id
_entity.type
_entity.pdbx_description
1 polymer ?
#
loop_
_entity_poly.entity_id
_entity_poly.type
_entity_poly.pdbx_seq_one_letter_code
_entity_poly.pdbx_strand_id
1 'polypeptide(L)'
;MANGSDGRGPESDNDDGGTDQAEDGDRFVVGIQVTEAELRFVVQVPTDIDSGWSDPEAFQSLVEKRTWEILDQESTLRTIAAETSTGATVTLGSITLRSDGTVVDHELASPTPAEDT
;
A
#
# COMPACT_ATOMS: atom_id res chain seq x y z
N MET A 1 1.95 -60.69 26.47
CA MET A 1 0.98 -60.38 25.39
C MET A 1 0.40 -59.01 25.74
N ALA A 2 0.55 -57.91 25.03
CA ALA A 2 1.23 -57.57 23.79
C ALA A 2 1.85 -56.16 23.97
N ASN A 3 3.04 -55.96 23.40
CA ASN A 3 3.69 -54.65 23.24
C ASN A 3 3.15 -54.07 21.93
N GLY A 4 2.56 -52.88 21.99
CA GLY A 4 2.20 -52.07 20.82
C GLY A 4 3.07 -50.83 20.79
N SER A 5 4.24 -50.97 20.17
CA SER A 5 5.08 -49.86 19.73
C SER A 5 4.55 -49.40 18.38
N ASP A 6 4.11 -48.15 18.28
CA ASP A 6 4.00 -47.34 17.06
C ASP A 6 3.69 -45.91 17.55
N GLY A 7 4.46 -44.85 17.32
CA GLY A 7 5.24 -44.54 16.14
C GLY A 7 4.63 -43.33 15.44
N ARG A 8 4.76 -42.12 16.01
CA ARG A 8 4.87 -40.83 15.28
C ARG A 8 4.98 -39.67 16.28
N GLY A 9 5.94 -38.78 16.01
CA GLY A 9 6.40 -37.73 16.93
C GLY A 9 5.44 -36.53 17.06
N PRO A 10 5.79 -35.54 17.88
CA PRO A 10 5.12 -34.25 17.85
C PRO A 10 5.52 -33.56 16.55
N GLU A 11 4.61 -33.52 15.58
CA GLU A 11 4.69 -32.58 14.45
C GLU A 11 4.31 -31.19 14.99
N SER A 12 5.23 -30.62 15.77
CA SER A 12 5.35 -29.17 15.91
C SER A 12 6.18 -28.72 14.71
N ASP A 13 5.52 -28.22 13.66
CA ASP A 13 5.97 -27.16 12.75
C ASP A 13 4.99 -27.09 11.57
N ASN A 14 3.92 -26.34 11.76
CA ASN A 14 3.34 -25.49 10.74
C ASN A 14 3.09 -24.19 11.53
N ASP A 15 4.09 -23.35 11.78
CA ASP A 15 4.71 -22.47 10.78
C ASP A 15 3.96 -22.49 9.44
N ASP A 16 2.68 -22.11 9.49
CA ASP A 16 2.04 -21.49 8.34
C ASP A 16 2.29 -19.99 8.43
N GLY A 17 3.57 -19.62 8.47
CA GLY A 17 4.02 -18.29 8.11
C GLY A 17 4.04 -18.24 6.60
N GLY A 18 2.87 -18.06 5.97
CA GLY A 18 2.77 -18.27 4.53
C GLY A 18 1.48 -17.82 3.88
N THR A 19 1.12 -16.54 4.04
CA THR A 19 0.26 -15.78 3.11
C THR A 19 -1.24 -16.09 3.09
N ASP A 20 -1.95 -15.93 4.22
CA ASP A 20 -3.38 -15.52 4.16
C ASP A 20 -3.55 -14.12 3.52
N GLN A 21 -2.43 -13.45 3.21
CA GLN A 21 -2.35 -12.08 2.70
C GLN A 21 -2.56 -11.98 1.17
N ALA A 22 -2.54 -13.09 0.43
CA ALA A 22 -2.69 -13.07 -1.04
C ALA A 22 -4.16 -13.04 -1.52
N GLU A 23 -5.14 -13.33 -0.66
CA GLU A 23 -6.56 -13.25 -1.03
C GLU A 23 -7.18 -11.86 -0.78
N ASP A 24 -6.45 -10.95 -0.12
CA ASP A 24 -6.95 -9.66 0.40
C ASP A 24 -6.54 -8.43 -0.44
N GLY A 25 -5.90 -8.63 -1.59
CA GLY A 25 -5.49 -7.56 -2.49
C GLY A 25 -4.03 -7.13 -2.31
N ASP A 26 -3.59 -6.25 -3.20
CA ASP A 26 -2.19 -5.84 -3.33
C ASP A 26 -1.98 -4.45 -2.72
N ARG A 27 -0.89 -4.27 -1.98
CA ARG A 27 -0.62 -3.05 -1.20
C ARG A 27 0.25 -2.09 -2.00
N PHE A 28 -0.35 -0.97 -2.38
CA PHE A 28 0.30 0.12 -3.09
C PHE A 28 0.67 1.23 -2.13
N VAL A 29 1.96 1.57 -2.07
CA VAL A 29 2.41 2.75 -1.33
C VAL A 29 2.24 3.95 -2.25
N VAL A 30 1.54 4.99 -1.79
CA VAL A 30 1.26 6.18 -2.59
C VAL A 30 1.89 7.42 -1.94
N GLY A 31 2.34 8.34 -2.78
CA GLY A 31 3.01 9.54 -2.33
C GLY A 31 2.97 10.65 -3.37
N ILE A 32 3.44 11.82 -2.95
CA ILE A 32 3.63 12.99 -3.80
C ILE A 32 5.11 13.30 -3.86
N GLN A 33 5.66 13.25 -5.07
CA GLN A 33 6.98 13.77 -5.34
C GLN A 33 6.86 15.28 -5.61
N VAL A 34 7.54 16.08 -4.81
CA VAL A 34 7.66 17.52 -5.03
C VAL A 34 8.81 17.74 -6.00
N THR A 35 8.50 18.14 -7.22
CA THR A 35 9.54 18.51 -8.20
C THR A 35 9.69 20.04 -8.25
N GLU A 36 10.73 20.51 -8.93
CA GLU A 36 10.95 21.96 -9.13
C GLU A 36 9.84 22.62 -9.97
N ALA A 37 9.14 21.84 -10.79
CA ALA A 37 8.07 22.33 -11.66
C ALA A 37 6.69 22.20 -11.01
N GLU A 38 6.42 21.07 -10.36
CA GLU A 38 5.07 20.72 -9.85
C GLU A 38 5.06 19.54 -8.88
N LEU A 39 3.90 19.28 -8.27
CA LEU A 39 3.63 18.13 -7.43
C LEU A 39 3.18 16.95 -8.29
N ARG A 40 3.92 15.84 -8.24
CA ARG A 40 3.62 14.63 -9.02
C ARG A 40 3.14 13.50 -8.13
N PHE A 41 1.97 12.94 -8.45
CA PHE A 41 1.51 11.71 -7.82
C PHE A 41 2.38 10.52 -8.23
N VAL A 42 2.93 9.82 -7.25
CA VAL A 42 3.77 8.65 -7.45
C VAL A 42 3.20 7.46 -6.68
N VAL A 43 3.11 6.33 -7.36
CA VAL A 43 2.78 5.04 -6.75
C VAL A 43 4.04 4.21 -6.73
N GLN A 44 4.47 3.80 -5.55
CA GLN A 44 5.55 2.85 -5.39
C GLN A 44 4.97 1.44 -5.37
N VAL A 45 5.25 0.71 -6.45
CA VAL A 45 4.81 -0.66 -6.69
C VAL A 45 5.85 -1.60 -6.07
N PRO A 46 5.51 -2.42 -5.06
CA PRO A 46 6.43 -3.45 -4.57
C PRO A 46 6.72 -4.46 -5.69
N THR A 47 7.92 -5.03 -5.71
CA THR A 47 8.33 -5.97 -6.77
C THR A 47 7.58 -7.32 -6.71
N ASP A 48 6.80 -7.53 -5.67
CA ASP A 48 6.00 -8.74 -5.41
C ASP A 48 4.53 -8.58 -5.85
N ILE A 49 4.23 -7.56 -6.67
CA ILE A 49 2.87 -7.36 -7.18
C ILE A 49 2.46 -8.48 -8.13
N ASP A 50 1.23 -8.96 -7.95
CA ASP A 50 0.66 -9.95 -8.83
C ASP A 50 0.47 -9.40 -10.25
N SER A 51 0.85 -10.19 -11.26
CA SER A 51 0.89 -9.79 -12.67
C SER A 51 -0.48 -9.42 -13.27
N GLY A 52 -1.57 -9.52 -12.48
CA GLY A 52 -2.92 -9.06 -12.81
C GLY A 52 -3.04 -7.55 -13.08
N TRP A 53 -2.09 -6.74 -12.63
CA TRP A 53 -2.00 -5.30 -12.98
C TRP A 53 -1.28 -5.09 -14.32
N SER A 54 -1.84 -5.68 -15.39
CA SER A 54 -1.23 -5.66 -16.73
C SER A 54 -1.27 -4.30 -17.42
N ASP A 55 -2.10 -3.36 -16.96
CA ASP A 55 -2.29 -2.05 -17.61
C ASP A 55 -1.78 -0.90 -16.71
N PRO A 56 -0.58 -0.36 -16.99
CA PRO A 56 0.06 0.60 -16.12
C PRO A 56 -0.72 1.91 -15.95
N GLU A 57 -1.29 2.40 -17.04
CA GLU A 57 -2.03 3.67 -17.05
C GLU A 57 -3.40 3.52 -16.36
N ALA A 58 -4.10 2.40 -16.61
CA ALA A 58 -5.39 2.14 -15.98
C ALA A 58 -5.26 1.97 -14.46
N PHE A 59 -4.25 1.22 -13.98
CA PHE A 59 -4.05 1.10 -12.54
C PHE A 59 -3.68 2.44 -11.92
N GLN A 60 -2.77 3.20 -12.54
CA GLN A 60 -2.29 4.44 -11.96
C GLN A 60 -3.45 5.42 -11.79
N SER A 61 -4.29 5.56 -12.83
CA SER A 61 -5.50 6.39 -12.78
C SER A 61 -6.49 5.91 -11.72
N LEU A 62 -6.63 4.59 -11.55
CA LEU A 62 -7.54 4.01 -10.56
C LEU A 62 -7.04 4.25 -9.13
N VAL A 63 -5.78 3.95 -8.83
CA VAL A 63 -5.17 4.18 -7.52
C VAL A 63 -5.19 5.66 -7.17
N GLU A 64 -4.83 6.53 -8.11
CA GLU A 64 -4.90 7.98 -7.93
C GLU A 64 -6.33 8.42 -7.58
N LYS A 65 -7.31 8.02 -8.39
CA LYS A 65 -8.72 8.34 -8.14
C LYS A 65 -9.18 7.84 -6.77
N ARG A 66 -8.90 6.58 -6.41
CA ARG A 66 -9.28 6.00 -5.10
C ARG A 66 -8.61 6.74 -3.94
N THR A 67 -7.34 7.09 -4.10
CA THR A 67 -6.62 7.87 -3.10
C THR A 67 -7.29 9.22 -2.86
N TRP A 68 -7.70 9.91 -3.93
CA TRP A 68 -8.41 11.19 -3.84
C TRP A 68 -9.90 11.07 -3.46
N GLU A 69 -10.52 9.90 -3.58
CA GLU A 69 -11.84 9.64 -2.99
C GLU A 69 -11.75 9.54 -1.45
N ILE A 70 -10.60 9.12 -0.92
CA ILE A 70 -10.36 8.96 0.53
C ILE A 70 -9.73 10.22 1.13
N LEU A 71 -8.76 10.82 0.45
CA LEU A 71 -8.05 12.05 0.83
C LEU A 71 -8.51 13.24 0.00
N ASP A 72 -8.62 14.40 0.63
CA ASP A 72 -8.86 15.64 -0.12
C ASP A 72 -7.62 16.05 -0.91
N GLN A 73 -7.69 15.96 -2.25
CA GLN A 73 -6.58 16.25 -3.16
C GLN A 73 -6.05 17.67 -2.96
N GLU A 74 -6.91 18.68 -2.97
CA GLU A 74 -6.47 20.08 -2.88
C GLU A 74 -5.80 20.39 -1.54
N SER A 75 -6.38 19.96 -0.43
CA SER A 75 -5.82 20.18 0.91
C SER A 75 -4.51 19.44 1.10
N THR A 76 -4.42 18.21 0.60
CA THR A 76 -3.19 17.41 0.66
C THR A 76 -2.06 18.06 -0.14
N LEU A 77 -2.33 18.41 -1.41
CA LEU A 77 -1.33 19.05 -2.27
C LEU A 77 -0.92 20.42 -1.74
N ARG A 78 -1.87 21.22 -1.23
CA ARG A 78 -1.59 22.53 -0.64
C ARG A 78 -0.70 22.41 0.60
N THR A 79 -0.95 21.43 1.46
CA THR A 79 -0.13 21.18 2.65
C THR A 79 1.28 20.76 2.26
N ILE A 80 1.41 19.86 1.29
CA ILE A 80 2.72 19.41 0.79
C ILE A 80 3.49 20.56 0.15
N ALA A 81 2.85 21.39 -0.66
CA ALA A 81 3.48 22.57 -1.25
C ALA A 81 3.97 23.59 -0.20
N ALA A 82 3.28 23.69 0.94
CA ALA A 82 3.64 24.61 2.01
C ALA A 82 4.79 24.08 2.88
N GLU A 83 4.75 22.78 3.21
CA GLU A 83 5.63 22.17 4.22
C GLU A 83 6.86 21.47 3.62
N THR A 84 6.80 21.07 2.34
CA THR A 84 7.82 20.24 1.70
C THR A 84 8.65 21.00 0.68
N SER A 85 9.97 20.86 0.80
CA SER A 85 10.92 21.43 -0.18
C SER A 85 10.94 20.65 -1.50
N THR A 86 11.24 21.34 -2.58
CA THR A 86 11.43 20.72 -3.91
C THR A 86 12.53 19.67 -3.87
N GLY A 87 12.27 18.52 -4.50
CA GLY A 87 13.15 17.34 -4.52
C GLY A 87 12.83 16.28 -3.47
N ALA A 88 11.90 16.54 -2.55
CA ALA A 88 11.45 15.55 -1.57
C ALA A 88 10.23 14.74 -2.04
N THR A 89 10.04 13.56 -1.46
CA THR A 89 8.87 12.71 -1.71
C THR A 89 8.12 12.52 -0.40
N VAL A 90 6.86 12.95 -0.37
CA VAL A 90 5.96 12.79 0.78
C VAL A 90 5.15 11.53 0.57
N THR A 91 5.35 10.54 1.42
CA THR A 91 4.52 9.34 1.44
C THR A 91 3.19 9.67 2.12
N LEU A 92 2.08 9.50 1.42
CA LEU A 92 0.73 9.68 1.95
C LEU A 92 0.25 8.43 2.71
N GLY A 93 0.89 7.30 2.46
CA GLY A 93 0.59 6.02 3.10
C GLY A 93 0.48 4.91 2.09
N SER A 94 -0.41 3.95 2.34
CA SER A 94 -0.64 2.82 1.46
C SER A 94 -2.12 2.49 1.30
N ILE A 95 -2.48 1.95 0.14
CA ILE A 95 -3.83 1.49 -0.16
C ILE A 95 -3.75 0.06 -0.69
N THR A 96 -4.64 -0.80 -0.20
CA THR A 96 -4.73 -2.20 -0.60
C THR A 96 -5.88 -2.36 -1.59
N LEU A 97 -5.54 -2.72 -2.82
CA LEU A 97 -6.52 -2.89 -3.91
C LEU A 97 -6.45 -4.27 -4.52
N ARG A 98 -7.61 -4.80 -4.90
CA ARG A 98 -7.70 -5.94 -5.82
C ARG A 98 -7.49 -5.47 -7.26
N SER A 99 -7.08 -6.38 -8.13
CA SER A 99 -6.91 -6.17 -9.58
C SER A 99 -8.18 -5.73 -10.32
N ASP A 100 -9.35 -5.91 -9.71
CA ASP A 100 -10.64 -5.38 -10.17
C ASP A 100 -10.84 -3.87 -9.83
N GLY A 101 -9.94 -3.27 -9.03
CA GLY A 101 -10.03 -1.88 -8.58
C GLY A 101 -10.90 -1.66 -7.34
N THR A 102 -11.22 -2.75 -6.65
CA THR A 102 -11.89 -2.74 -5.34
C THR A 102 -10.86 -2.48 -4.24
N VAL A 103 -11.10 -1.47 -3.42
CA VAL A 103 -10.29 -1.16 -2.23
C VAL A 103 -10.73 -2.09 -1.11
N VAL A 104 -9.77 -2.83 -0.55
CA VAL A 104 -10.02 -3.78 0.55
C VAL A 104 -9.58 -3.17 1.88
N ASP A 105 -8.45 -2.46 1.86
CA ASP A 105 -7.89 -1.78 3.02
C ASP A 105 -7.19 -0.47 2.61
N HIS A 106 -7.09 0.48 3.53
CA HIS A 106 -6.35 1.71 3.30
C HIS A 106 -5.73 2.27 4.59
N GLU A 107 -4.42 2.52 4.54
CA GLU A 107 -3.66 3.24 5.56
C GLU A 107 -3.18 4.57 4.96
N LEU A 108 -4.14 5.43 4.62
CA LEU A 108 -3.88 6.76 4.09
C LEU A 108 -3.98 7.79 5.21
N ALA A 109 -2.92 8.58 5.37
CA ALA A 109 -2.88 9.70 6.29
C ALA A 109 -2.57 10.97 5.50
N SER A 110 -3.40 12.00 5.68
CA SER A 110 -3.00 13.33 5.23
C SER A 110 -1.73 13.72 6.00
N PRO A 111 -0.75 14.37 5.34
CA PRO A 111 0.34 15.00 6.06
C PRO A 111 -0.30 16.08 6.93
N THR A 112 -0.51 15.78 8.21
CA THR A 112 -0.90 16.80 9.16
C THR A 112 0.25 17.79 9.23
N PRO A 113 0.00 19.11 9.14
CA PRO A 113 1.02 20.08 9.47
C PRO A 113 1.54 19.68 10.85
N ALA A 114 2.85 19.71 11.05
CA ALA A 114 3.37 19.54 12.40
C ALA A 114 2.71 20.64 13.23
N GLU A 115 1.76 20.27 14.09
CA GLU A 115 1.13 21.25 14.96
C GLU A 115 2.26 21.85 15.80
N ASP A 116 2.58 23.12 15.50
CA ASP A 116 3.38 23.98 16.36
C ASP A 116 2.62 24.04 17.70
N THR A 117 3.07 23.26 18.67
CA THR A 117 2.64 23.32 20.07
C THR A 117 3.78 23.75 20.97
#